data_AF-A0A673H9R4-F1
#
_entry.id   AF-A0A673H9R4-F1
#
_cell.length_a   1.000
_cell.length_b   1.000
_cell.length_c   1.000
_cell.angle_alpha   90.00
_cell.angle_beta   90.00
_cell.angle_gamma   90.00
#
_symmetry.space_group_name_H-M   'P 1'
#
loop_
_entity.id
_entity.type
_entity.pdbx_description
1 polymer ?
#
loop_
_entity_poly.entity_id
_entity_poly.type
_entity_poly.pdbx_seq_one_letter_code
_entity_poly.pdbx_strand_id
1 'polypeptide(L)'
;MQSFLGLVNYCRAWVPNCSMYDKILRAATLQDSDDIAWTAEMDHAFRHLKASLTRPPALGLPTYTTDFHLYVHEGGGTAAAILAQEHGGIYRPVAYLSKTLDSVAGGLPACLRAVAAAAIMVQDEWLLLHVMIIKQSL
;
A
#
# COMPACT_ATOMS: atom_id res chain seq x y z
N MET A 1 12.25 -16.57 -5.38
CA MET A 1 11.20 -15.51 -5.48
C MET A 1 10.60 -15.15 -4.12
N GLN A 2 10.17 -16.13 -3.30
CA GLN A 2 9.55 -15.88 -1.99
C GLN A 2 10.42 -15.05 -1.02
N SER A 3 11.74 -15.29 -0.95
CA SER A 3 12.64 -14.49 -0.09
C SER A 3 12.65 -12.99 -0.46
N PHE A 4 12.58 -12.67 -1.76
CA PHE A 4 12.47 -11.29 -2.22
C PHE A 4 11.15 -10.65 -1.79
N LEU A 5 10.03 -11.37 -1.93
CA LEU A 5 8.72 -10.89 -1.49
C LEU A 5 8.64 -10.74 0.04
N GLY A 6 9.39 -11.55 0.79
CA GLY A 6 9.58 -11.37 2.24
C GLY A 6 10.24 -10.03 2.58
N LEU A 7 11.33 -9.69 1.88
CA LEU A 7 12.02 -8.40 2.04
C LEU A 7 11.12 -7.23 1.65
N VAL A 8 10.43 -7.32 0.50
CA VAL A 8 9.47 -6.30 0.06
C VAL A 8 8.39 -6.09 1.11
N ASN A 9 7.86 -7.17 1.69
CA ASN A 9 6.84 -7.08 2.73
C ASN A 9 7.36 -6.44 4.02
N TYR A 10 8.60 -6.72 4.42
CA TYR A 10 9.24 -6.06 5.56
C TYR A 10 9.37 -4.54 5.35
N CYS A 11 9.76 -4.11 4.15
CA CYS A 11 9.91 -2.70 3.80
C CYS A 11 8.62 -2.05 3.26
N ARG A 12 7.46 -2.70 3.35
CA ARG A 12 6.21 -2.26 2.70
C ARG A 12 5.80 -0.84 3.09
N ALA A 13 6.04 -0.44 4.34
CA ALA A 13 5.72 0.90 4.85
C ALA A 13 6.47 2.03 4.13
N TRP A 14 7.58 1.74 3.44
CA TRP A 14 8.37 2.70 2.66
C TRP A 14 8.09 2.63 1.16
N VAL A 15 7.24 1.72 0.70
CA VAL A 15 7.01 1.48 -0.73
C VAL A 15 5.60 1.94 -1.12
N PRO A 16 5.47 3.09 -1.82
CA PRO A 16 4.20 3.54 -2.34
C PRO A 16 3.59 2.48 -3.28
N ASN A 17 2.28 2.24 -3.16
CA ASN A 17 1.54 1.30 -4.00
C ASN A 17 2.13 -0.12 -4.05
N CYS A 18 2.83 -0.56 -3.01
CA CYS A 18 3.52 -1.86 -2.97
C CYS A 18 2.65 -3.03 -3.46
N SER A 19 1.38 -3.08 -3.03
CA SER A 19 0.44 -4.17 -3.39
C SER A 19 0.15 -4.28 -4.87
N MET A 20 0.20 -3.17 -5.61
CA MET A 20 -0.08 -3.15 -7.04
C MET A 20 0.97 -3.97 -7.81
N TYR A 21 2.23 -3.93 -7.36
CA TYR A 21 3.35 -4.65 -7.99
C TYR A 21 3.57 -6.02 -7.35
N ASP A 22 3.45 -6.10 -6.02
CA ASP A 22 3.61 -7.34 -5.25
C ASP A 22 2.57 -8.41 -5.65
N LYS A 23 1.32 -8.01 -5.96
CA LYS A 23 0.28 -8.96 -6.42
C LYS A 23 0.66 -9.70 -7.70
N ILE A 24 1.36 -9.04 -8.63
CA ILE A 24 1.79 -9.62 -9.91
C ILE A 24 2.80 -10.74 -9.64
N LEU A 25 3.76 -10.46 -8.77
CA LEU A 25 4.81 -11.42 -8.41
C LEU A 25 4.26 -12.55 -7.52
N ARG A 26 3.31 -12.28 -6.62
CA ARG A 26 2.67 -13.31 -5.79
C ARG A 26 1.80 -14.26 -6.61
N ALA A 27 1.07 -13.76 -7.59
CA ALA A 27 0.25 -14.60 -8.47
C ALA A 27 1.09 -15.67 -9.17
N ALA A 28 2.31 -15.34 -9.59
CA ALA A 28 3.22 -16.29 -10.19
C ALA A 28 3.77 -17.34 -9.21
N THR A 29 3.93 -17.01 -7.93
CA THR A 29 4.37 -17.98 -6.91
C THR A 29 3.27 -18.92 -6.43
N LEU A 30 2.01 -18.66 -6.79
CA LEU A 30 0.85 -19.51 -6.44
C LEU A 30 0.56 -20.57 -7.52
N GLN A 31 1.22 -20.50 -8.67
CA GLN A 31 1.11 -21.53 -9.69
C GLN A 31 1.95 -22.73 -9.23
N ASP A 32 1.34 -23.90 -9.12
CA ASP A 32 1.93 -25.18 -8.65
C ASP A 32 2.97 -25.77 -9.64
N SER A 33 3.44 -24.96 -10.60
CA SER A 33 4.44 -25.33 -11.58
C SER A 33 5.81 -24.77 -11.19
N ASP A 34 6.82 -25.64 -11.14
CA ASP A 34 8.21 -25.24 -10.89
C ASP A 34 8.76 -24.26 -11.96
N ASP A 35 8.15 -24.26 -13.17
CA ASP A 35 8.48 -23.34 -14.25
C ASP A 35 7.58 -22.10 -14.24
N ILE A 36 8.08 -21.03 -13.63
CA ILE A 36 7.47 -19.70 -13.72
C ILE A 36 7.82 -19.09 -15.08
N ALA A 37 6.85 -18.98 -15.97
CA ALA A 37 6.99 -18.22 -17.22
C ALA A 37 7.12 -16.72 -16.91
N TRP A 38 8.35 -16.21 -16.90
CA TRP A 38 8.64 -14.81 -16.55
C TRP A 38 8.13 -13.84 -17.64
N THR A 39 7.09 -13.08 -17.32
CA THR A 39 6.48 -12.12 -18.26
C THR A 39 7.12 -10.74 -18.18
N ALA A 40 6.87 -9.90 -19.19
CA ALA A 40 7.31 -8.49 -19.19
C ALA A 40 6.70 -7.68 -18.03
N GLU A 41 5.48 -8.01 -17.62
CA GLU A 41 4.79 -7.38 -16.49
C GLU A 41 5.47 -7.73 -15.15
N MET A 42 5.92 -8.97 -15.00
CA MET A 42 6.67 -9.42 -13.83
C MET A 42 8.04 -8.77 -13.75
N ASP A 43 8.75 -8.67 -14.88
CA ASP A 43 10.02 -7.94 -14.95
C ASP A 43 9.85 -6.47 -14.56
N HIS A 44 8.80 -5.81 -15.07
CA HIS A 44 8.48 -4.43 -14.72
C HIS A 44 8.19 -4.28 -13.21
N ALA A 45 7.33 -5.14 -12.66
CA ALA A 45 6.98 -5.13 -11.23
C ALA A 45 8.21 -5.37 -10.34
N PHE A 46 9.06 -6.33 -10.71
CA PHE A 46 10.29 -6.62 -9.99
C PHE A 46 11.26 -5.43 -10.00
N ARG A 47 11.48 -4.80 -11.16
CA ARG A 47 12.35 -3.62 -11.28
C ARG A 47 11.80 -2.43 -10.50
N HIS A 48 10.48 -2.21 -10.55
CA HIS A 48 9.83 -1.15 -9.79
C HIS A 48 10.01 -1.32 -8.28
N LEU A 49 9.74 -2.52 -7.75
CA LEU A 49 9.94 -2.84 -6.34
C LEU A 49 11.41 -2.70 -5.93
N LYS A 50 12.34 -3.21 -6.75
CA LYS A 50 13.78 -3.06 -6.49
C LYS A 50 14.20 -1.59 -6.41
N ALA A 51 13.73 -0.75 -7.33
CA ALA A 51 14.03 0.69 -7.33
C ALA A 51 13.44 1.40 -6.11
N SER A 52 12.23 1.00 -5.67
CA SER A 52 11.58 1.56 -4.48
C SER A 52 12.35 1.23 -3.20
N LEU A 53 12.89 0.00 -3.11
CA LEU A 53 13.70 -0.44 -1.97
C LEU A 53 15.07 0.23 -1.90
N THR A 54 15.69 0.55 -3.04
CA THR A 54 17.01 1.20 -3.06
C THR A 54 16.94 2.72 -2.89
N ARG A 55 15.75 3.32 -3.10
CA ARG A 55 15.52 4.76 -2.99
C ARG A 55 14.26 5.04 -2.15
N PRO A 56 14.22 4.57 -0.88
CA PRO A 56 13.05 4.77 -0.05
C PRO A 56 12.87 6.26 0.27
N PRO A 57 11.62 6.75 0.33
CA PRO A 57 11.33 8.08 0.81
C PRO A 57 11.69 8.21 2.30
N ALA A 58 12.02 9.42 2.73
CA ALA A 58 12.15 9.72 4.14
C ALA A 58 10.76 9.68 4.81
N LEU A 59 10.61 8.84 5.82
CA LEU A 59 9.42 8.80 6.68
C LEU A 59 9.66 9.57 7.97
N GLY A 60 8.65 10.30 8.42
CA GLY A 60 8.61 10.91 9.74
C GLY A 60 8.41 9.85 10.82
N LEU A 61 8.95 10.11 12.02
CA LEU A 61 8.64 9.28 13.18
C LEU A 61 7.21 9.60 13.66
N PRO A 62 6.40 8.58 13.98
CA PRO A 62 5.05 8.80 14.49
C PRO A 62 5.10 9.49 15.85
N THR A 63 4.32 10.56 16.01
CA THR A 63 4.15 11.29 17.26
C THR A 63 2.70 11.13 17.74
N TYR A 64 2.47 10.32 18.77
CA TYR A 64 1.11 9.95 19.22
C TYR A 64 0.34 11.07 19.93
N THR A 65 0.98 12.21 20.20
CA THR A 65 0.33 13.41 20.76
C THR A 65 -0.28 14.31 19.68
N THR A 66 -0.09 13.98 18.40
CA THR A 66 -0.55 14.78 17.26
C THR A 66 -1.45 13.92 16.39
N ASP A 67 -2.45 14.54 15.77
CA ASP A 67 -3.40 13.85 14.90
C ASP A 67 -2.69 13.25 13.67
N PHE A 68 -3.23 12.12 13.22
CA PHE A 68 -2.83 11.49 11.97
C PHE A 68 -3.80 11.88 10.85
N HIS A 69 -3.24 12.09 9.65
CA HIS A 69 -4.00 12.31 8.43
C HIS A 69 -3.80 11.13 7.49
N LEU A 70 -4.90 10.46 7.17
CA LEU A 70 -4.90 9.32 6.25
C LEU A 70 -5.45 9.77 4.90
N TYR A 71 -4.58 9.79 3.89
CA TYR A 71 -4.97 10.06 2.50
C TYR A 71 -5.19 8.74 1.79
N VAL A 72 -6.40 8.50 1.29
CA VAL A 72 -6.75 7.23 0.63
C VAL A 72 -7.11 7.45 -0.83
N HIS A 73 -6.61 6.56 -1.68
CA HIS A 73 -6.93 6.46 -3.09
C HIS A 73 -7.24 5.00 -3.46
N GLU A 74 -8.18 4.81 -4.37
CA GLU A 74 -8.46 3.51 -4.96
C GLU A 74 -8.24 3.58 -6.47
N GLY A 75 -7.45 2.64 -6.99
CA GLY A 75 -7.22 2.51 -8.42
C GLY A 75 -6.93 1.06 -8.81
N GLY A 76 -7.60 0.60 -9.86
CA GLY A 76 -7.35 -0.74 -10.43
C GLY A 76 -7.57 -1.89 -9.44
N GLY A 77 -8.57 -1.76 -8.55
CA GLY A 77 -8.90 -2.77 -7.53
C GLY A 77 -7.86 -2.83 -6.41
N THR A 78 -7.06 -1.79 -6.24
CA THR A 78 -6.03 -1.69 -5.20
C THR A 78 -6.24 -0.40 -4.44
N ALA A 79 -6.38 -0.53 -3.13
CA ALA A 79 -6.39 0.58 -2.20
C ALA A 79 -4.95 0.98 -1.89
N ALA A 80 -4.67 2.27 -1.95
CA ALA A 80 -3.42 2.89 -1.56
C ALA A 80 -3.70 4.00 -0.56
N ALA A 81 -2.86 4.13 0.45
CA ALA A 81 -2.97 5.22 1.39
C ALA A 81 -1.62 5.73 1.87
N ILE A 82 -1.63 6.98 2.33
CA ILE A 82 -0.50 7.63 2.97
C ILE A 82 -0.97 8.08 4.35
N LEU A 83 -0.33 7.56 5.38
CA LEU A 83 -0.44 8.07 6.74
C LEU A 83 0.56 9.22 6.88
N ALA A 84 0.09 10.41 7.25
CA ALA A 84 0.93 11.59 7.40
C ALA A 84 0.62 12.35 8.69
N GLN A 85 1.59 13.12 9.18
CA GLN A 85 1.45 14.01 10.32
C GLN A 85 1.99 15.39 9.99
N GLU A 86 1.44 16.42 10.62
CA GLU A 86 1.91 17.79 10.44
C GLU A 86 3.14 18.05 11.30
N HIS A 87 4.29 18.27 10.66
CA HIS A 87 5.54 18.61 11.33
C HIS A 87 6.00 20.00 10.89
N GLY A 88 5.69 21.02 11.71
CA GLY A 88 6.07 22.41 11.45
C GLY A 88 5.38 23.03 10.24
N GLY A 89 4.06 22.86 10.12
CA GLY A 89 3.26 23.42 9.01
C GLY A 89 3.26 22.61 7.72
N ILE A 90 3.97 21.47 7.69
CA ILE A 90 4.09 20.61 6.51
C ILE A 90 3.68 19.18 6.88
N TYR A 91 2.81 18.57 6.08
CA TYR A 91 2.48 17.16 6.21
C TYR A 91 3.63 16.28 5.74
N ARG A 92 4.15 15.46 6.65
CA ARG A 92 5.21 14.47 6.36
C ARG A 92 4.62 13.06 6.41
N PRO A 93 4.94 12.20 5.42
CA PRO A 93 4.50 10.81 5.45
C PRO A 93 5.17 10.07 6.59
N VAL A 94 4.39 9.32 7.35
CA VAL A 94 4.82 8.41 8.43
C VAL A 94 4.83 6.98 7.94
N ALA A 95 3.88 6.60 7.07
CA ALA A 95 3.82 5.30 6.45
C ALA A 95 3.08 5.33 5.10
N TYR A 96 3.47 4.43 4.19
CA TYR A 96 2.72 4.09 2.99
C TYR A 96 1.99 2.77 3.22
N LEU A 97 0.72 2.75 2.84
CA LEU A 97 -0.17 1.61 2.97
C LEU A 97 -0.69 1.23 1.59
N SER A 98 -0.82 -0.06 1.36
CA SER A 98 -1.51 -0.55 0.17
C SER A 98 -2.05 -1.94 0.42
N LYS A 99 -3.22 -2.22 -0.16
CA LYS A 99 -3.86 -3.54 -0.19
C LYS A 99 -4.66 -3.73 -1.45
N THR A 100 -4.64 -4.94 -1.99
CA THR A 100 -5.58 -5.35 -3.04
C THR A 100 -6.96 -5.53 -2.41
N LEU A 101 -7.99 -5.02 -3.09
CA LEU A 101 -9.37 -5.24 -2.68
C LEU A 101 -9.76 -6.69 -2.93
N ASP A 102 -10.61 -7.25 -2.07
CA ASP A 102 -11.19 -8.57 -2.30
C ASP A 102 -12.17 -8.53 -3.47
N SER A 103 -12.60 -9.71 -3.94
CA SER A 103 -13.50 -9.81 -5.09
C SER A 103 -14.82 -9.09 -4.87
N VAL A 104 -15.31 -9.06 -3.63
CA VAL A 104 -16.56 -8.39 -3.24
C VAL A 104 -16.40 -6.88 -3.35
N ALA A 105 -15.41 -6.27 -2.69
CA ALA A 105 -15.19 -4.83 -2.76
C ALA A 105 -14.77 -4.40 -4.17
N GLY A 106 -13.98 -5.22 -4.88
CA GLY A 106 -13.58 -4.98 -6.26
C GLY A 106 -14.75 -4.84 -7.23
N GLY A 107 -15.83 -5.60 -7.01
CA GLY A 107 -17.06 -5.56 -7.82
C GLY A 107 -17.95 -4.34 -7.60
N LEU A 108 -17.66 -3.51 -6.60
CA LEU A 108 -18.48 -2.33 -6.30
C LEU A 108 -18.30 -1.21 -7.34
N PRO A 109 -19.31 -0.33 -7.51
CA PRO A 109 -19.17 0.94 -8.23
C PRO A 109 -18.03 1.80 -7.65
N ALA A 110 -17.42 2.64 -8.47
CA ALA A 110 -16.21 3.40 -8.12
C ALA A 110 -16.30 4.14 -6.77
N CYS A 111 -17.39 4.87 -6.51
CA CYS A 111 -17.54 5.60 -5.26
C CYS A 111 -17.64 4.67 -4.03
N LEU A 112 -18.31 3.53 -4.16
CA LEU A 112 -18.40 2.54 -3.08
C LEU A 112 -17.07 1.81 -2.90
N ARG A 113 -16.31 1.61 -3.98
CA ARG A 113 -14.96 1.03 -3.93
C ARG A 113 -13.98 1.95 -3.20
N ALA A 114 -14.08 3.26 -3.42
CA ALA A 114 -13.31 4.25 -2.66
C ALA A 114 -13.64 4.17 -1.16
N VAL A 115 -14.92 4.10 -0.78
CA VAL A 115 -15.33 3.94 0.63
C VAL A 115 -14.79 2.65 1.23
N ALA A 116 -14.90 1.52 0.52
CA ALA A 116 -14.35 0.24 0.96
C ALA A 116 -12.83 0.30 1.14
N ALA A 117 -12.11 0.96 0.22
CA ALA A 117 -10.68 1.19 0.33
C ALA A 117 -10.32 1.96 1.61
N ALA A 118 -11.03 3.04 1.96
CA ALA A 118 -10.76 3.74 3.22
C ALA A 118 -11.07 2.88 4.45
N ALA A 119 -12.18 2.15 4.45
CA ALA A 119 -12.52 1.27 5.57
C ALA A 119 -11.41 0.23 5.83
N ILE A 120 -10.89 -0.39 4.77
CA ILE A 120 -9.78 -1.35 4.86
C ILE A 120 -8.50 -0.68 5.38
N MET A 121 -8.18 0.53 4.91
CA MET A 121 -6.98 1.26 5.34
C MET A 121 -7.04 1.70 6.80
N VAL A 122 -8.23 2.03 7.31
CA VAL A 122 -8.45 2.37 8.72
C VAL A 122 -8.26 1.16 9.64
N GLN A 123 -8.67 -0.02 9.20
CA GLN A 123 -8.60 -1.26 10.00
C GLN A 123 -7.18 -1.86 10.07
N ASP A 124 -6.34 -1.56 9.08
CA ASP A 124 -5.01 -2.17 8.98
C ASP A 124 -3.98 -1.54 9.92
N GLU A 125 -4.26 -0.33 10.39
CA GLU A 125 -3.43 0.40 11.33
C GLU A 125 -3.97 0.18 12.75
N TRP A 126 -3.10 -0.29 13.64
CA TRP A 126 -3.29 -0.41 15.08
C TRP A 126 -3.48 0.96 15.79
N LEU A 127 -3.57 2.04 15.02
CA LEU A 127 -3.79 3.42 15.44
C LEU A 127 -5.22 3.73 15.90
N LEU A 128 -6.11 2.74 15.98
CA LEU A 128 -7.51 2.87 16.44
C LEU A 128 -7.68 3.49 17.84
N LEU A 129 -6.60 3.73 18.57
CA LEU A 129 -6.61 4.43 19.86
C LEU A 129 -6.45 5.96 19.75
N HIS A 130 -6.18 6.52 18.57
CA HIS A 130 -5.90 7.95 18.39
C HIS A 130 -6.81 8.57 17.31
N VAL A 131 -7.03 9.89 17.42
CA VAL A 131 -7.86 10.65 16.47
C VAL A 131 -7.19 10.64 15.09
N MET A 132 -7.95 10.21 14.08
CA MET A 132 -7.50 10.11 12.70
C MET A 132 -8.43 10.86 11.76
N ILE A 133 -7.87 11.71 10.91
CA ILE A 133 -8.61 12.50 9.90
C ILE A 133 -8.46 11.82 8.55
N ILE A 134 -9.57 11.33 7.99
CA ILE A 134 -9.61 10.65 6.69
C ILE A 134 -9.82 11.68 5.58
N LYS A 135 -8.95 11.65 4.57
CA LYS A 135 -9.08 12.44 3.34
C LYS A 135 -9.14 11.50 2.14
N GLN A 136 -10.24 11.53 1.41
CA GLN A 136 -10.42 10.78 0.16
C GLN A 136 -10.37 11.72 -1.04
N SER A 137 -9.66 11.32 -2.08
CA SER A 137 -9.79 11.91 -3.41
C SER A 137 -10.89 11.15 -4.17
N LEU A 138 -11.93 11.86 -4.60
CA LEU A 138 -12.93 11.35 -5.56
C LEU A 138 -12.41 11.45 -6.99
#